data_AF-A0A7W0G9D3-F1
#
_entry.id   AF-A0A7W0G9D3-F1
#
_cell.length_a   1.000
_cell.length_b   1.000
_cell.length_c   1.000
_cell.angle_alpha   90.00
_cell.angle_beta   90.00
_cell.angle_gamma   90.00
#
_symmetry.space_group_name_H-M   'P 1'
#
loop_
_entity.id
_entity.type
_entity.pdbx_description
1 polymer ?
#
loop_
_entity_poly.entity_id
_entity_poly.type
_entity_poly.pdbx_seq_one_letter_code
_entity_poly.pdbx_strand_id
1 'polypeptide(L)'
;MSVATPPRGRRLGRLERPAMMGVLVREVTNFSSYWRSTTFSSTVEPTFYLLAFGFGFGALVSRVGGYDYVEFVGTGTVATAVLFSSAFPAMFGTFIKY
;
A
#
# COMPACT_ATOMS: atom_id res chain seq x y z
N MET A 1 16.07 -31.06 51.54
CA MET A 1 15.30 -30.94 50.29
C MET A 1 15.77 -29.67 49.59
N SER A 2 16.67 -29.79 48.62
CA SER A 2 17.30 -28.64 47.93
C SER A 2 16.44 -28.24 46.73
N VAL A 3 15.76 -27.11 46.81
CA VAL A 3 14.99 -26.53 45.70
C VAL A 3 15.98 -25.92 44.71
N ALA A 4 16.10 -26.53 43.53
CA ALA A 4 16.88 -25.97 42.44
C ALA A 4 16.20 -24.71 41.89
N THR A 5 16.90 -23.57 41.94
CA THR A 5 16.43 -22.30 41.37
C THR A 5 16.37 -22.42 39.84
N PRO A 6 15.24 -22.12 39.19
CA PRO A 6 15.15 -22.19 37.73
C PRO A 6 16.11 -21.17 37.09
N PRO A 7 16.74 -21.51 35.95
CA PRO A 7 17.66 -20.61 35.26
C PRO A 7 16.92 -19.33 34.89
N ARG A 8 17.53 -18.17 35.19
CA ARG A 8 16.98 -16.85 34.86
C ARG A 8 16.80 -16.75 33.35
N GLY A 9 15.55 -16.77 32.88
CA GLY A 9 15.21 -16.59 31.47
C GLY A 9 15.83 -15.31 30.91
N ARG A 10 16.42 -15.42 29.71
CA ARG A 10 17.06 -14.31 29.00
C ARG A 10 16.04 -13.17 28.86
N ARG A 11 16.32 -12.02 29.47
CA ARG A 11 15.48 -10.82 29.37
C ARG A 11 15.39 -10.42 27.90
N LEU A 12 14.19 -10.54 27.33
CA LEU A 12 13.89 -10.06 25.99
C LEU A 12 14.15 -8.55 25.95
N GLY A 13 15.02 -8.14 25.03
CA GLY A 13 15.24 -6.73 24.74
C GLY A 13 14.02 -6.13 24.05
N ARG A 14 13.88 -4.81 24.11
CA ARG A 14 12.77 -4.08 23.47
C ARG A 14 12.68 -4.31 21.95
N LEU A 15 13.80 -4.69 21.32
CA LEU A 15 13.93 -4.96 19.88
C LEU A 15 14.78 -6.22 19.68
N GLU A 16 14.13 -7.37 19.49
CA GLU A 16 14.79 -8.62 19.15
C GLU A 16 15.02 -8.69 17.63
N ARG A 17 16.19 -8.23 17.18
CA ARG A 17 16.61 -8.31 15.77
C ARG A 17 16.41 -9.70 15.13
N PRO A 18 16.66 -10.83 15.83
CA PRO A 18 16.42 -12.17 15.27
C PRO A 18 14.94 -12.44 15.00
N ALA A 19 14.05 -11.95 15.86
CA ALA A 19 12.61 -12.10 15.69
C ALA A 19 12.10 -11.28 14.51
N MET A 20 12.58 -10.04 14.36
CA MET A 20 12.26 -9.18 13.22
C MET A 20 12.72 -9.80 11.91
N MET A 21 13.96 -10.28 11.87
CA MET A 21 14.51 -11.01 10.72
C MET A 21 13.66 -12.23 10.38
N GLY A 22 13.22 -13.01 11.38
CA GLY A 22 12.36 -14.17 11.17
C GLY A 22 11.00 -13.81 10.56
N VAL A 23 10.36 -12.74 11.05
CA VAL A 23 9.11 -12.22 10.48
C VAL A 23 9.32 -11.70 9.06
N LEU A 24 10.40 -10.94 8.82
CA LEU A 24 10.71 -10.35 7.53
C LEU A 24 10.96 -11.44 6.47
N VAL A 25 11.73 -12.47 6.81
CA VAL A 25 11.99 -13.61 5.92
C VAL A 25 10.69 -14.35 5.61
N ARG A 26 9.84 -14.60 6.62
CA ARG A 26 8.53 -15.22 6.42
C ARG A 26 7.66 -14.39 5.46
N GLU A 27 7.55 -13.09 5.68
CA GLU A 27 6.75 -12.20 4.84
C GLU A 27 7.31 -12.11 3.41
N VAL A 28 8.62 -12.04 3.25
CA VAL A 28 9.27 -12.03 1.92
C VAL A 28 9.02 -13.35 1.18
N THR A 29 9.15 -14.50 1.85
CA THR A 29 8.85 -15.81 1.25
C THR A 29 7.38 -15.90 0.84
N ASN A 30 6.45 -15.49 1.71
CA ASN A 30 5.01 -15.45 1.43
C ASN A 30 4.68 -14.52 0.24
N PHE A 31 5.28 -13.33 0.21
CA PHE A 31 5.11 -12.38 -0.88
C PHE A 31 5.68 -12.89 -2.21
N SER A 32 6.78 -13.66 -2.18
CA SER A 32 7.42 -14.19 -3.40
C SER A 32 6.56 -15.19 -4.20
N SER A 33 5.50 -15.73 -3.63
CA SER A 33 4.53 -16.55 -4.39
C SER A 33 3.51 -15.71 -5.17
N TYR A 34 3.18 -14.50 -4.68
CA TYR A 34 2.11 -13.67 -5.24
C TYR A 34 2.59 -12.37 -5.89
N TRP A 35 3.86 -11.99 -5.70
CA TRP A 35 4.41 -10.73 -6.16
C TRP A 35 4.17 -10.47 -7.64
N ARG A 36 4.24 -11.50 -8.50
CA ARG A 36 3.99 -11.35 -9.94
C ARG A 36 2.56 -10.92 -10.22
N SER A 37 1.58 -11.54 -9.58
CA SER A 37 0.16 -11.21 -9.79
C SER A 37 -0.16 -9.81 -9.24
N THR A 38 0.28 -9.53 -8.00
CA THR A 38 0.07 -8.23 -7.35
C THR A 38 0.73 -7.10 -8.13
N THR A 39 2.01 -7.24 -8.49
CA THR A 39 2.75 -6.19 -9.21
C THR A 39 2.22 -6.00 -10.63
N PHE A 40 1.78 -7.10 -11.27
CA PHE A 40 1.19 -7.03 -12.60
C PHE A 40 -0.12 -6.24 -12.57
N SER A 41 -1.07 -6.58 -11.69
CA SER A 41 -2.31 -5.80 -11.57
C SER A 41 -2.04 -4.34 -11.19
N SER A 42 -1.15 -4.08 -10.23
CA SER A 42 -0.79 -2.72 -9.80
C SER A 42 -0.12 -1.86 -10.89
N THR A 43 0.42 -2.47 -11.95
CA THR A 43 1.07 -1.75 -13.06
C THR A 43 0.18 -1.70 -14.29
N VAL A 44 -0.49 -2.81 -14.60
CA VAL A 44 -1.31 -2.95 -15.80
C VAL A 44 -2.57 -2.11 -15.70
N GLU A 45 -3.26 -2.12 -14.56
CA GLU A 45 -4.51 -1.39 -14.40
C GLU A 45 -4.33 0.13 -14.55
N PRO A 46 -3.35 0.79 -13.90
CA PRO A 46 -3.08 2.21 -14.14
C PRO A 46 -2.61 2.51 -15.56
N THR A 47 -1.77 1.65 -16.15
CA THR A 47 -1.26 1.85 -17.51
C THR A 47 -2.38 1.74 -18.54
N PHE A 48 -3.31 0.81 -18.34
CA PHE A 48 -4.47 0.62 -19.21
C PHE A 48 -5.43 1.81 -19.10
N TYR A 49 -5.65 2.32 -17.88
CA TYR A 49 -6.40 3.56 -17.65
C TYR A 49 -5.74 4.75 -18.37
N LEU A 50 -4.43 4.94 -18.23
CA LEU A 50 -3.71 6.04 -18.89
C LEU A 50 -3.68 5.89 -20.42
N LEU A 51 -3.62 4.68 -20.97
CA LEU A 51 -3.73 4.46 -22.41
C LEU A 51 -5.14 4.76 -22.93
N ALA A 52 -6.17 4.21 -22.27
CA ALA A 52 -7.56 4.40 -22.68
C ALA A 52 -8.00 5.86 -22.55
N PHE A 53 -7.67 6.52 -21.43
CA PHE A 53 -8.12 7.89 -21.15
C PHE A 53 -7.14 8.97 -21.58
N GLY A 54 -5.83 8.68 -21.59
CA GLY A 54 -4.80 9.62 -22.03
C GLY A 54 -4.66 9.66 -23.55
N PHE A 55 -4.50 8.51 -24.21
CA PHE A 55 -4.40 8.46 -25.67
C PHE A 55 -5.78 8.50 -26.35
N GLY A 56 -6.79 7.85 -25.78
CA GLY A 56 -8.15 7.86 -26.33
C GLY A 56 -8.87 9.18 -26.08
N PHE A 57 -9.13 9.53 -24.82
CA PHE A 57 -9.91 10.72 -24.48
C PHE A 57 -9.17 12.04 -24.73
N GLY A 58 -7.85 12.08 -24.49
CA GLY A 58 -7.02 13.27 -24.77
C GLY A 58 -6.91 13.61 -26.27
N ALA A 59 -7.12 12.63 -27.16
CA ALA A 59 -7.21 12.86 -28.60
C ALA A 59 -8.60 13.36 -29.06
N LEU A 60 -9.66 13.07 -28.31
CA LEU A 60 -11.03 13.50 -28.63
C LEU A 60 -11.44 14.81 -27.92
N VAL A 61 -10.87 15.12 -26.76
CA VAL A 61 -11.27 16.26 -25.93
C VAL A 61 -10.04 17.06 -25.53
N SER A 62 -9.81 18.18 -26.23
CA SER A 62 -8.71 19.08 -25.91
C SER A 62 -9.04 20.06 -24.77
N ARG A 63 -10.33 20.36 -24.57
CA ARG A 63 -10.81 21.25 -23.50
C ARG A 63 -12.10 20.76 -22.89
N VAL A 64 -12.22 20.88 -21.57
CA VAL A 64 -13.44 20.62 -20.79
C VAL A 64 -13.82 21.89 -20.04
N GLY A 65 -15.01 22.43 -20.31
CA GLY A 65 -15.47 23.65 -19.64
C GLY A 65 -14.55 24.87 -19.81
N GLY A 66 -13.79 24.93 -20.90
CA GLY A 66 -12.82 25.99 -21.17
C GLY A 66 -11.39 25.75 -20.65
N TYR A 67 -11.19 24.74 -19.78
CA TYR A 67 -9.88 24.33 -19.26
C TYR A 67 -9.23 23.26 -20.12
N ASP A 68 -7.91 23.20 -20.14
CA ASP A 68 -7.17 22.10 -20.78
C ASP A 68 -7.56 20.77 -20.10
N TYR A 69 -7.88 19.76 -20.91
CA TYR A 69 -8.28 18.44 -20.40
C TYR A 69 -7.23 17.84 -19.47
N VAL A 70 -5.95 18.05 -19.76
CA VAL A 70 -4.83 17.55 -18.95
C VAL A 70 -4.82 18.20 -17.57
N GLU A 71 -5.08 19.50 -17.50
CA GLU A 71 -5.14 20.25 -16.24
C GLU A 71 -6.36 19.85 -15.40
N PHE A 72 -7.51 19.68 -16.04
CA PHE A 72 -8.74 19.21 -15.37
C PHE A 72 -8.59 17.80 -14.79
N VAL A 73 -8.09 16.85 -15.59
CA VAL A 73 -7.90 15.46 -15.14
C VAL A 73 -6.77 15.35 -14.11
N GLY A 74 -5.67 16.07 -14.30
CA GLY A 74 -4.54 16.06 -13.38
C GLY A 74 -4.96 16.54 -11.98
N THR A 75 -5.63 17.68 -11.90
CA THR A 75 -6.09 18.25 -10.61
C THR A 75 -7.16 17.37 -9.95
N GLY A 76 -8.13 16.86 -10.72
CA GLY A 76 -9.16 15.95 -10.21
C GLY A 76 -8.59 14.63 -9.65
N THR A 77 -7.57 14.07 -10.31
CA THR A 77 -6.90 12.84 -9.85
C THR A 77 -6.16 13.06 -8.53
N VAL A 78 -5.42 14.17 -8.40
CA VAL A 78 -4.73 14.53 -7.14
C VAL A 78 -5.72 14.72 -5.99
N ALA A 79 -6.81 15.47 -6.23
CA ALA A 79 -7.85 15.66 -5.22
C ALA A 79 -8.46 14.33 -4.77
N THR A 80 -8.75 13.44 -5.72
CA THR A 80 -9.31 12.12 -5.46
C THR A 80 -8.35 11.26 -4.64
N ALA A 81 -7.05 11.26 -4.97
CA ALA A 81 -6.04 10.51 -4.22
C ALA A 81 -5.93 10.98 -2.77
N VAL A 82 -5.92 12.30 -2.52
CA VAL A 82 -5.90 12.86 -1.16
C VAL A 82 -7.16 12.49 -0.39
N LEU A 83 -8.32 12.58 -1.05
CA LEU A 83 -9.62 12.27 -0.45
C LEU A 83 -9.69 10.80 -0.04
N PHE A 84 -9.29 9.88 -0.92
CA PHE A 84 -9.25 8.46 -0.57
C PHE A 84 -8.16 8.13 0.44
N SER A 85 -6.97 8.71 0.32
CA SER A 85 -5.89 8.48 1.29
C SER A 85 -6.24 8.94 2.70
N SER A 86 -7.12 9.92 2.85
CA SER A 86 -7.63 10.37 4.16
C SER A 86 -8.87 9.59 4.61
N ALA A 87 -9.80 9.30 3.71
CA ALA A 87 -11.05 8.62 4.02
C ALA A 87 -10.87 7.13 4.34
N PHE A 88 -10.04 6.39 3.60
CA PHE A 88 -9.85 4.95 3.84
C PHE A 88 -9.34 4.66 5.26
N PRO A 89 -8.26 5.30 5.76
CA PRO A 89 -7.84 5.13 7.14
C PRO A 89 -8.87 5.61 8.17
N ALA A 90 -9.66 6.65 7.87
CA ALA A 90 -10.71 7.12 8.79
C ALA A 90 -11.89 6.14 8.89
N MET A 91 -12.29 5.56 7.75
CA MET A 91 -13.40 4.60 7.66
C MET A 91 -13.04 3.22 8.24
N PHE A 92 -11.82 2.74 8.01
CA PHE A 92 -11.40 1.40 8.42
C PHE A 92 -10.47 1.37 9.63
N GLY A 93 -9.76 2.46 9.93
CA GLY A 93 -8.83 2.56 11.06
C GLY A 93 -9.50 2.85 12.40
N THR A 94 -10.77 3.26 12.41
CA THR A 94 -11.55 3.45 13.65
C THR A 94 -11.95 2.13 14.34
N PHE A 95 -11.71 0.97 13.71
CA PHE A 95 -12.10 -0.35 14.24
C PHE A 95 -10.95 -1.26 14.70
N ILE A 96 -9.72 -0.74 14.88
CA ILE A 96 -8.60 -1.51 15.45
C ILE A 96 -8.04 -0.79 16.68
N LYS A 97 -8.71 -1.00 17.82
CA LYS A 97 -8.02 -1.17 19.11
C LYS A 97 -8.01 -2.67 19.35
N TYR A 98 -6.86 -3.34 19.21
CA TYR A 98 -6.38 -4.50 19.97
C TYR A 98 -5.07 -4.99 19.33
#